data_AF-A0A7Z3CGG3-F1
#
_entry.id   AF-A0A7Z3CGG3-F1
#
_cell.length_a   1.000
_cell.length_b   1.000
_cell.length_c   1.000
_cell.angle_alpha   90.00
_cell.angle_beta   90.00
_cell.angle_gamma   90.00
#
_symmetry.space_group_name_H-M   'P 1'
#
loop_
_entity.id
_entity.type
_entity.pdbx_description
1 polymer ?
#
loop_
_entity_poly.entity_id
_entity_poly.type
_entity_poly.pdbx_seq_one_letter_code
_entity_poly.pdbx_strand_id
1 'polypeptide(L)'
;MTDLIEVRVSNLAGAALDWAIAIAECGGVLIYPEGGQFPPDGSVSLNDDDLTLWLNDGERGEESWSPSTDWGQGGLLIDKYHGTTQHIPGLPADQCYAGGPAGSGVWCYGPTALIAFCRGLVNHKLGDTVQVPKELMP
;
A
#
# COMPACT_ATOMS: atom_id res chain seq x y z
N MET A 1 -0.48 -3.26 20.03
CA MET A 1 -0.78 -4.55 19.36
C MET A 1 0.21 -4.68 18.19
N THR A 2 0.61 -5.85 17.72
CA THR A 2 0.01 -6.42 16.50
C THR A 2 0.61 -7.80 16.26
N ASP A 3 -0.23 -8.82 16.25
CA ASP A 3 0.17 -10.12 15.72
C ASP A 3 0.28 -10.00 14.20
N LEU A 4 1.50 -10.02 13.69
CA LEU A 4 1.75 -9.99 12.25
C LEU A 4 1.44 -11.37 11.65
N ILE A 5 0.76 -11.37 10.51
CA ILE A 5 0.50 -12.57 9.71
C ILE A 5 1.13 -12.43 8.33
N GLU A 6 1.58 -13.56 7.79
CA GLU A 6 2.07 -13.63 6.42
C GLU A 6 0.90 -13.72 5.44
N VAL A 7 0.84 -12.79 4.48
CA VAL A 7 -0.24 -12.70 3.51
C VAL A 7 0.33 -12.62 2.10
N ARG A 8 -0.27 -13.36 1.15
CA ARG A 8 0.08 -13.23 -0.27
C ARG A 8 -0.32 -11.85 -0.79
N VAL A 9 0.57 -11.20 -1.54
CA VAL A 9 0.35 -9.85 -2.08
C VAL A 9 -0.91 -9.77 -2.94
N SER A 10 -1.26 -10.84 -3.66
CA SER A 10 -2.50 -10.93 -4.45
C SER A 10 -3.79 -10.77 -3.62
N ASN A 11 -3.72 -11.05 -2.32
CA ASN A 11 -4.86 -11.01 -1.41
C ASN A 11 -4.96 -9.69 -0.63
N LEU A 12 -3.97 -8.80 -0.75
CA LEU A 12 -3.97 -7.52 -0.05
C LEU A 12 -4.98 -6.56 -0.67
N ALA A 13 -5.74 -5.86 0.17
CA ALA A 13 -6.65 -4.80 -0.22
C ALA A 13 -6.83 -3.81 0.96
N GLY A 14 -7.31 -2.60 0.67
CA GLY A 14 -7.57 -1.58 1.70
C GLY A 14 -6.34 -1.29 2.57
N ALA A 15 -6.57 -1.08 3.87
CA ALA A 15 -5.52 -0.71 4.81
C ALA A 15 -4.36 -1.73 4.89
N ALA A 16 -4.61 -3.03 4.71
CA ALA A 16 -3.55 -4.03 4.62
C ALA A 16 -2.63 -3.82 3.40
N LEU A 17 -3.18 -3.41 2.26
CA LEU A 17 -2.39 -3.06 1.08
C LEU A 17 -1.65 -1.74 1.29
N ASP A 18 -2.32 -0.73 1.85
CA ASP A 18 -1.71 0.58 2.14
C ASP A 18 -0.56 0.49 3.14
N TRP A 19 -0.69 -0.37 4.15
CA TRP A 19 0.39 -0.76 5.07
C TRP A 19 1.57 -1.34 4.31
N ALA A 20 1.33 -2.32 3.44
CA ALA A 20 2.41 -2.95 2.68
C ALA A 20 3.11 -1.97 1.72
N ILE A 21 2.38 -1.00 1.16
CA ILE A 21 2.97 0.07 0.34
C ILE A 21 3.82 0.98 1.22
N ALA A 22 3.39 1.33 2.43
CA ALA A 22 4.20 2.12 3.36
C ALA A 22 5.50 1.40 3.74
N ILE A 23 5.46 0.07 3.97
CA ILE A 23 6.69 -0.72 4.16
C ILE A 23 7.59 -0.64 2.91
N ALA A 24 7.01 -0.78 1.72
CA ALA A 24 7.77 -0.74 0.47
C ALA A 24 8.36 0.65 0.16
N GLU A 25 7.68 1.73 0.52
CA GLU A 25 8.10 3.10 0.25
C GLU A 25 9.00 3.70 1.33
N CYS A 26 8.62 3.51 2.59
CA CYS A 26 9.22 4.19 3.74
C CYS A 26 10.10 3.24 4.57
N GLY A 27 10.11 1.94 4.28
CA GLY A 27 10.88 0.93 5.01
C GLY A 27 10.27 0.50 6.35
N GLY A 28 9.11 1.05 6.71
CA GLY A 28 8.46 0.79 7.99
C GLY A 28 7.17 1.59 8.16
N VAL A 29 6.37 1.20 9.15
CA VAL A 29 5.21 1.95 9.64
C VAL A 29 5.40 2.18 11.13
N LEU A 30 5.21 3.42 11.58
CA LEU A 30 5.27 3.79 12.99
C LEU A 30 3.92 3.55 13.65
N ILE A 31 3.87 3.10 14.90
CA ILE A 31 2.60 2.89 15.62
C ILE A 31 2.39 4.05 16.59
N TYR A 32 1.38 4.88 16.39
CA TYR A 32 1.04 5.97 17.32
C TYR A 32 0.17 5.44 18.47
N PRO A 33 0.38 5.87 19.74
CA PRO A 33 1.30 6.90 20.23
C PRO A 33 2.70 6.41 20.62
N GLU A 34 2.98 5.11 20.53
CA GLU A 34 4.27 4.53 20.94
C GLU A 34 5.47 4.96 20.06
N GLY A 35 5.20 5.45 18.84
CA GLY A 35 6.18 5.89 17.83
C GLY A 35 6.78 7.28 18.04
N GLY A 36 6.42 7.97 19.12
CA GLY A 36 6.96 9.30 19.49
C GLY A 36 6.10 10.48 19.03
N GLN A 37 6.30 11.65 19.66
CA GLN A 37 5.52 12.88 19.40
C GLN A 37 5.84 13.57 18.06
N PHE A 38 6.93 13.16 17.39
CA PHE A 38 7.42 13.81 16.17
C PHE A 38 7.99 12.75 15.19
N PRO A 39 7.12 12.06 14.45
CA PRO A 39 7.57 11.13 13.42
C PRO A 39 8.34 11.87 12.30
N PRO A 40 9.32 11.22 11.63
CA PRO A 40 10.06 11.84 10.54
C PRO A 40 9.17 12.22 9.35
N ASP A 41 9.44 13.35 8.71
CA ASP A 41 8.74 13.78 7.50
C ASP A 41 8.84 12.71 6.38
N GLY A 42 7.72 12.41 5.74
CA GLY A 42 7.58 11.38 4.70
C GLY A 42 7.44 9.94 5.23
N SER A 43 7.40 9.74 6.55
CA SER A 43 7.06 8.43 7.13
C SER A 43 5.55 8.22 7.21
N VAL A 44 5.11 6.97 7.39
CA VAL A 44 3.70 6.62 7.59
C VAL A 44 3.49 6.09 9.00
N SER A 45 2.41 6.54 9.65
CA SER A 45 1.99 6.09 10.97
C SER A 45 0.67 5.33 10.89
N LEU A 46 0.52 4.26 11.69
CA LEU A 46 -0.74 3.61 12.00
C LEU A 46 -1.28 4.16 13.33
N ASN A 47 -2.54 4.58 13.34
CA ASN A 47 -3.26 4.87 14.56
C ASN A 47 -3.80 3.55 15.17
N ASP A 48 -3.32 3.16 16.36
CA ASP A 48 -3.72 1.90 17.01
C ASP A 48 -5.20 1.90 17.45
N ASP A 49 -5.83 3.09 17.59
CA ASP A 49 -7.22 3.22 18.05
C ASP A 49 -8.25 2.91 16.95
N ASP A 50 -7.98 3.31 15.70
CA ASP A 50 -8.93 3.18 14.58
C ASP A 50 -8.36 2.47 13.34
N LEU A 51 -7.10 2.03 13.42
CA LEU A 51 -6.38 1.29 12.38
C LEU A 51 -6.20 2.05 11.05
N THR A 52 -6.29 3.38 11.09
CA THR A 52 -6.05 4.23 9.91
C THR A 52 -4.57 4.57 9.76
N LEU A 53 -4.13 4.70 8.51
CA LEU A 53 -2.76 5.08 8.16
C LEU A 53 -2.71 6.57 7.80
N TRP A 54 -1.62 7.24 8.16
CA TRP A 54 -1.45 8.69 7.97
C TRP A 54 -0.04 8.99 7.48
N LEU A 55 0.07 9.93 6.55
CA LEU A 55 1.35 10.47 6.12
C LEU A 55 1.81 11.54 7.12
N ASN A 56 3.07 11.45 7.55
CA ASN A 56 3.67 12.47 8.42
C ASN A 56 4.38 13.50 7.53
N ASP A 57 3.78 14.65 7.27
CA ASP A 57 4.30 15.68 6.34
C ASP A 57 4.70 17.00 7.03
N GLY A 58 4.74 17.02 8.36
CA GLY A 58 5.12 18.19 9.16
C GLY A 58 3.98 19.20 9.38
N GLU A 59 2.87 19.09 8.63
CA GLU A 59 1.60 19.69 9.01
C GLU A 59 0.89 18.72 9.97
N ARG A 60 0.04 19.22 10.87
CA ARG A 60 -0.55 18.40 11.94
C ARG A 60 -1.55 17.36 11.39
N GLY A 61 -1.05 16.26 10.82
CA GLY A 61 -1.64 14.92 10.84
C GLY A 61 -3.04 14.77 10.26
N GLU A 62 -3.37 15.41 9.15
CA GLU A 62 -4.70 15.25 8.52
C GLU A 62 -4.70 14.40 7.25
N GLU A 63 -3.55 14.16 6.60
CA GLU A 63 -3.55 13.41 5.34
C GLU A 63 -3.53 11.90 5.58
N SER A 64 -4.67 11.25 5.34
CA SER A 64 -4.80 9.80 5.37
C SER A 64 -3.96 9.15 4.26
N TRP A 65 -3.15 8.16 4.60
CA TRP A 65 -2.38 7.37 3.65
C TRP A 65 -3.25 6.25 3.07
N SER A 66 -3.65 6.37 1.80
CA SER A 66 -4.50 5.43 1.09
C SER A 66 -4.17 5.29 -0.40
N PRO A 67 -2.90 5.07 -0.79
CA PRO A 67 -2.46 5.03 -2.19
C PRO A 67 -3.16 3.95 -3.05
N SER A 68 -3.74 2.91 -2.43
CA SER A 68 -4.54 1.92 -3.17
C SER A 68 -5.91 2.44 -3.65
N THR A 69 -6.39 3.57 -3.10
CA THR A 69 -7.69 4.16 -3.42
C THR A 69 -7.64 5.64 -3.80
N ASP A 70 -6.65 6.38 -3.33
CA ASP A 70 -6.45 7.79 -3.65
C ASP A 70 -5.47 7.97 -4.83
N TRP A 71 -5.97 8.57 -5.91
CA TRP A 71 -5.16 8.89 -7.08
C TRP A 71 -4.12 9.98 -6.82
N GLY A 72 -4.35 10.89 -5.87
CA GLY A 72 -3.38 11.89 -5.47
C GLY A 72 -2.08 11.27 -4.95
N GLN A 73 -2.19 10.11 -4.29
CA GLN A 73 -1.05 9.36 -3.75
C GLN A 73 -0.59 8.26 -4.71
N GLY A 74 -1.51 7.40 -5.15
CA GLY A 74 -1.20 6.26 -6.02
C GLY A 74 -0.71 6.67 -7.41
N GLY A 75 -1.24 7.75 -7.98
CA GLY A 75 -0.79 8.29 -9.26
C GLY A 75 0.66 8.78 -9.22
N LEU A 76 1.05 9.46 -8.14
CA LEU A 76 2.45 9.89 -7.94
C LEU A 76 3.40 8.70 -7.83
N LEU A 77 2.96 7.60 -7.20
CA LEU A 77 3.74 6.37 -7.14
C LEU A 77 3.89 5.72 -8.52
N ILE A 78 2.84 5.74 -9.36
CA ILE A 78 2.92 5.26 -10.74
C ILE A 78 4.01 6.02 -11.48
N ASP A 79 4.01 7.35 -11.45
CA ASP A 79 5.02 8.16 -12.13
C ASP A 79 6.42 7.93 -11.53
N LYS A 80 6.54 7.91 -10.19
CA LYS A 80 7.80 7.68 -9.48
C LYS A 80 8.49 6.37 -9.89
N TYR A 81 7.72 5.31 -10.12
CA TYR A 81 8.25 4.00 -10.51
C TYR A 81 8.10 3.69 -12.01
N HIS A 82 7.81 4.70 -12.84
CA HIS A 82 7.56 4.56 -14.28
C HIS A 82 6.58 3.43 -14.58
N GLY A 83 5.55 3.31 -13.74
CA GLY A 83 4.60 2.23 -13.70
C GLY A 83 3.60 2.27 -14.85
N THR A 84 2.92 1.14 -15.04
CA THR A 84 1.80 1.05 -15.98
C THR A 84 0.63 0.32 -15.36
N THR A 85 -0.57 0.69 -15.80
CA THR A 85 -1.81 -0.02 -15.47
C THR A 85 -2.63 -0.18 -16.74
N GLN A 86 -3.29 -1.32 -16.88
CA GLN A 86 -4.11 -1.63 -18.04
C GLN A 86 -5.36 -2.38 -17.61
N HIS A 87 -6.51 -1.96 -18.12
CA HIS A 87 -7.74 -2.75 -18.04
C HIS A 87 -7.69 -3.89 -19.06
N ILE A 88 -7.98 -5.12 -18.63
CA ILE A 88 -7.95 -6.34 -19.43
C ILE A 88 -9.39 -6.83 -19.66
N PRO A 89 -9.93 -6.66 -20.89
CA PRO A 89 -11.28 -7.12 -21.21
C PRO A 89 -11.43 -8.64 -21.05
N GLY A 90 -12.58 -9.07 -20.53
CA GLY A 90 -12.92 -10.50 -20.40
C GLY A 90 -12.39 -11.16 -19.12
N LEU A 91 -11.64 -10.46 -18.28
CA LEU A 91 -11.30 -10.93 -16.94
C LEU A 91 -12.44 -10.66 -15.94
N PRO A 92 -12.52 -11.45 -14.84
CA PRO A 92 -13.40 -11.19 -13.71
C PRO A 92 -13.22 -9.78 -13.13
N ALA A 93 -14.28 -9.20 -12.57
CA ALA A 93 -14.29 -7.83 -12.05
C ALA A 93 -13.29 -7.60 -10.91
N ASP A 94 -12.92 -8.63 -10.15
CA ASP A 94 -11.91 -8.59 -9.09
C ASP A 94 -10.46 -8.59 -9.60
N GLN A 95 -10.25 -8.83 -10.90
CA GLN A 95 -8.94 -8.99 -11.53
C GLN A 95 -8.86 -8.27 -12.89
N CYS A 96 -9.79 -7.38 -13.20
CA CYS A 96 -9.92 -6.77 -14.53
C CYS A 96 -8.84 -5.73 -14.84
N TYR A 97 -8.00 -5.35 -13.86
CA TYR A 97 -6.81 -4.54 -14.09
C TYR A 97 -5.55 -5.34 -13.84
N ALA A 98 -4.52 -5.05 -14.63
CA ALA A 98 -3.15 -5.51 -14.42
C ALA A 98 -2.21 -4.31 -14.33
N GLY A 99 -1.20 -4.36 -13.46
CA GLY A 99 -0.26 -3.26 -13.30
C GLY A 99 0.96 -3.58 -12.45
N GLY A 100 1.92 -2.66 -12.47
CA GLY A 100 3.14 -2.73 -11.69
C GLY A 100 4.19 -1.69 -12.11
N PRO A 101 5.30 -1.58 -11.36
CA PRO A 101 6.40 -0.67 -11.67
C PRO A 101 7.21 -1.16 -12.88
N ALA A 102 7.95 -0.25 -13.50
CA ALA A 102 8.89 -0.61 -14.56
C ALA A 102 9.91 -1.64 -14.05
N GLY A 103 10.18 -2.67 -14.85
CA GLY A 103 11.14 -3.71 -14.49
C GLY A 103 10.65 -4.74 -13.47
N SER A 104 9.39 -4.69 -13.05
CA SER A 104 8.80 -5.68 -12.12
C SER A 104 8.89 -7.14 -12.60
N GLY A 105 8.91 -7.36 -13.92
CA GLY A 105 8.94 -8.70 -14.53
C GLY A 105 7.67 -9.53 -14.32
N VAL A 106 6.83 -9.17 -13.34
CA VAL A 106 5.55 -9.79 -12.98
C VAL A 106 4.51 -8.71 -12.81
N TRP A 107 3.36 -8.87 -13.47
CA TRP A 107 2.23 -7.98 -13.36
C TRP A 107 1.25 -8.54 -12.32
N CYS A 108 0.78 -7.69 -11.42
CA CYS A 108 -0.25 -8.06 -10.45
C CYS A 108 -1.62 -7.61 -10.93
N TYR A 109 -2.65 -8.33 -10.49
CA TYR A 109 -4.04 -8.07 -10.86
C TYR A 109 -4.82 -7.43 -9.71
N GLY A 110 -5.88 -6.71 -10.06
CA GLY A 110 -6.83 -6.17 -9.09
C GLY A 110 -8.11 -5.64 -9.72
N PRO A 111 -9.10 -5.27 -8.89
CA PRO A 111 -10.36 -4.72 -9.35
C PRO A 111 -10.24 -3.27 -9.87
N THR A 112 -9.17 -2.57 -9.52
CA THR A 112 -8.90 -1.19 -9.95
C THR A 112 -7.45 -1.04 -10.40
N ALA A 113 -7.19 -0.01 -11.21
CA ALA A 113 -5.84 0.32 -11.67
C ALA A 113 -4.86 0.51 -10.50
N LEU A 114 -5.27 1.27 -9.47
CA LEU A 114 -4.43 1.53 -8.30
C LEU A 114 -4.15 0.23 -7.52
N ILE A 115 -5.16 -0.59 -7.24
CA ILE A 115 -4.93 -1.85 -6.51
C ILE A 115 -3.98 -2.78 -7.29
N ALA A 116 -4.17 -2.89 -8.61
CA ALA A 116 -3.28 -3.69 -9.46
C ALA A 116 -1.83 -3.17 -9.43
N PHE A 117 -1.63 -1.86 -9.62
CA PHE A 117 -0.31 -1.24 -9.54
C PHE A 117 0.34 -1.41 -8.17
N CYS A 118 -0.38 -1.08 -7.11
CA CYS A 118 0.09 -1.15 -5.73
C CYS A 118 0.51 -2.56 -5.33
N ARG A 119 -0.29 -3.58 -5.69
CA ARG A 119 0.11 -4.99 -5.52
C ARG A 119 1.39 -5.29 -6.30
N GLY A 120 1.52 -4.79 -7.53
CA GLY A 120 2.74 -4.93 -8.34
C GLY A 120 3.95 -4.26 -7.71
N LEU A 121 3.78 -3.08 -7.10
CA LEU A 121 4.84 -2.36 -6.40
C LEU A 121 5.31 -3.11 -5.16
N VAL A 122 4.37 -3.55 -4.33
CA VAL A 122 4.65 -4.38 -3.14
C VAL A 122 5.36 -5.67 -3.57
N ASN A 123 4.86 -6.34 -4.61
CA ASN A 123 5.48 -7.57 -5.11
C ASN A 123 6.92 -7.36 -5.57
N HIS A 124 7.15 -6.28 -6.33
CA HIS A 124 8.46 -5.95 -6.85
C HIS A 124 9.50 -5.68 -5.75
N LYS A 125 9.08 -5.05 -4.65
CA LYS A 125 9.97 -4.64 -3.57
C LYS A 125 10.10 -5.66 -2.44
N LEU A 126 9.03 -6.35 -2.10
CA LEU A 126 8.94 -7.19 -0.90
C LEU A 126 8.77 -8.69 -1.22
N GLY A 127 8.40 -9.06 -2.45
CA GLY A 127 8.15 -10.44 -2.87
C GLY A 127 6.67 -10.82 -2.92
N ASP A 128 6.36 -12.11 -3.07
CA ASP A 128 4.97 -12.58 -3.24
C ASP A 128 4.15 -12.65 -1.94
N THR A 129 4.81 -12.51 -0.80
CA THR A 129 4.21 -12.46 0.54
C THR A 129 4.79 -11.31 1.36
N VAL A 130 3.98 -10.76 2.28
CA VAL A 130 4.39 -9.71 3.22
C VAL A 130 3.74 -9.90 4.59
N GLN A 131 4.40 -9.40 5.63
CA GLN A 131 3.87 -9.37 6.99
C GLN A 131 2.95 -8.17 7.18
N VAL A 132 1.73 -8.41 7.63
CA VAL A 132 0.71 -7.38 7.88
C VAL A 132 0.06 -7.62 9.24
N PRO A 133 -0.29 -6.57 10.01
CA PRO A 133 -1.15 -6.70 11.17
C PRO A 133 -2.43 -7.47 10.85
N LYS A 134 -2.74 -8.48 11.66
CA LYS A 134 -3.95 -9.29 11.49
C LYS A 134 -5.22 -8.44 11.50
N GLU A 135 -5.22 -7.36 12.26
CA GLU A 135 -6.35 -6.44 12.45
C GLU A 135 -6.65 -5.61 11.20
N LEU A 136 -5.68 -5.45 10.29
CA LEU A 136 -5.87 -4.75 9.00
C LEU A 136 -6.44 -5.65 7.91
N MET A 137 -6.51 -6.96 8.16
CA MET A 137 -7.13 -7.89 7.22
C MET A 137 -8.66 -7.79 7.32
N PRO A 138 -9.37 -7.77 6.18
CA PRO A 138 -10.84 -7.81 6.15
C PRO A 138 -11.41 -9.13 6.66
#